data_AF-A0A942YFN1-F1
#
_entry.id   AF-A0A942YFN1-F1
#
_cell.length_a   1.000
_cell.length_b   1.000
_cell.length_c   1.000
_cell.angle_alpha   90.00
_cell.angle_beta   90.00
_cell.angle_gamma   90.00
#
_symmetry.space_group_name_H-M   'P 1'
#
loop_
_entity.id
_entity.type
_entity.pdbx_description
1 polymer ?
#
loop_
_entity_poly.entity_id
_entity_poly.type
_entity_poly.pdbx_seq_one_letter_code
_entity_poly.pdbx_strand_id
1 'polypeptide(L)'
;MIEKNPALELVEVFMVDDSNEGGSYKYKGNIYQIEQYKAESLEKEGSGIVISVPEIDTLKQKINTLAGKLQDDIDKVRDNHRLSPEGKKEDAEEILKKHQLEADQIQETYTQKIADLKKKELEKLQQVPTDAKLSVDEARTQAGMFRSELSMIDNFDESVEFIKTRIDVLDKNVIRELFAQFIEIKKELEEKQERSSVYSDTANAYSRMVHKGEINKIYELLKDAMYGPGQAQSANKYKLLSALEQQRNDIRFDYSMKVTAIKRAYGIE
;
A
#
# COMPACT_ATOMS: atom_id res chain seq x y z
N MET A 1 8.45 -25.41 -26.80
CA MET A 1 9.16 -24.19 -26.37
C MET A 1 8.14 -23.06 -26.45
N ILE A 2 7.69 -22.54 -25.32
CA ILE A 2 6.79 -21.38 -25.29
C ILE A 2 7.71 -20.16 -25.31
N GLU A 3 7.73 -19.45 -26.44
CA GLU A 3 8.44 -18.18 -26.56
C GLU A 3 7.89 -17.21 -25.49
N LYS A 4 8.78 -16.72 -24.62
CA LYS A 4 8.47 -15.60 -23.72
C LYS A 4 8.16 -14.40 -24.61
N ASN A 5 6.88 -14.07 -24.75
CA ASN A 5 6.43 -12.87 -25.45
C ASN A 5 6.92 -11.65 -24.63
N PRO A 6 7.80 -10.79 -25.18
CA PRO A 6 8.37 -9.65 -24.44
C PRO A 6 7.34 -8.55 -24.08
N ALA A 7 6.07 -8.70 -24.50
CA ALA A 7 4.99 -7.75 -24.25
C ALA A 7 4.25 -7.92 -22.90
N LEU A 8 4.64 -8.88 -22.06
CA LEU A 8 3.97 -9.18 -20.78
C LEU A 8 4.95 -9.14 -19.59
N GLU A 9 5.83 -8.14 -19.55
CA GLU A 9 6.59 -7.86 -18.32
C GLU A 9 5.63 -7.36 -17.25
N LEU A 10 5.52 -8.10 -16.14
CA LEU A 10 4.71 -7.74 -14.99
C LEU A 10 5.57 -7.03 -13.96
N VAL A 11 5.11 -5.87 -13.51
CA VAL A 11 5.75 -5.07 -12.46
C VAL A 11 4.81 -4.93 -11.27
N GLU A 12 5.38 -4.74 -10.08
CA GLU A 12 4.58 -4.46 -8.88
C GLU A 12 4.20 -2.98 -8.85
N VAL A 13 2.90 -2.71 -8.71
CA VAL A 13 2.34 -1.35 -8.65
C VAL A 13 1.57 -1.21 -7.34
N PHE A 14 1.90 -0.16 -6.59
CA PHE A 14 1.13 0.30 -5.45
C PHE A 14 0.00 1.23 -5.94
N MET A 15 -1.25 0.91 -5.62
CA MET A 15 -2.39 1.73 -6.03
C MET A 15 -2.57 2.92 -5.09
N VAL A 16 -2.44 4.13 -5.63
CA VAL A 16 -2.70 5.39 -4.90
C VAL A 16 -4.20 5.65 -4.84
N ASP A 17 -4.93 5.32 -5.90
CA ASP A 17 -6.38 5.41 -5.99
C ASP A 17 -6.99 4.12 -6.53
N ASP A 18 -8.32 4.00 -6.36
CA ASP A 18 -9.07 2.87 -6.90
C ASP A 18 -9.09 2.93 -8.43
N SER A 19 -8.81 1.81 -9.10
CA SER A 19 -8.88 1.70 -10.56
C SER A 19 -9.53 0.39 -11.01
N ASN A 20 -10.11 0.37 -12.21
CA ASN A 20 -10.57 -0.84 -12.88
C ASN A 20 -9.61 -1.19 -14.02
N GLU A 21 -8.69 -2.12 -13.75
CA GLU A 21 -7.66 -2.53 -14.70
C GLU A 21 -7.95 -3.93 -15.26
N GLY A 22 -8.13 -4.01 -16.58
CA GLY A 22 -8.32 -5.28 -17.29
C GLY A 22 -9.57 -6.07 -16.85
N GLY A 23 -10.62 -5.36 -16.42
CA GLY A 23 -11.86 -5.99 -15.92
C GLY A 23 -11.79 -6.46 -14.47
N SER A 24 -10.73 -6.09 -13.74
CA SER A 24 -10.56 -6.38 -12.32
C SER A 24 -10.37 -5.11 -11.51
N TYR A 25 -11.16 -4.96 -10.44
CA TYR A 25 -11.06 -3.82 -9.54
C TYR A 25 -9.77 -3.91 -8.72
N LYS A 26 -9.03 -2.80 -8.65
CA LYS A 26 -7.80 -2.62 -7.88
C LYS A 26 -8.08 -1.60 -6.80
N TYR A 27 -7.94 -2.03 -5.55
CA TYR A 27 -8.26 -1.20 -4.39
C TYR A 27 -7.03 -0.38 -3.97
N LYS A 28 -7.25 0.91 -3.67
CA LYS A 28 -6.30 1.84 -3.07
C LYS A 28 -5.58 1.22 -1.88
N GLY A 29 -4.29 1.50 -1.77
CA GLY A 29 -3.43 1.04 -0.67
C GLY A 29 -2.87 -0.38 -0.83
N ASN A 30 -3.17 -1.07 -1.94
CA ASN A 30 -2.69 -2.43 -2.19
C ASN A 30 -1.65 -2.51 -3.31
N ILE A 31 -0.89 -3.61 -3.31
CA ILE A 31 0.15 -3.90 -4.30
C ILE A 31 -0.33 -5.00 -5.24
N TYR A 32 -0.34 -4.71 -6.53
CA TYR A 32 -0.72 -5.66 -7.58
C TYR A 32 0.39 -5.87 -8.59
N GLN A 33 0.42 -7.05 -9.21
CA GLN A 33 1.21 -7.28 -10.42
C GLN A 33 0.42 -6.78 -11.62
N ILE A 34 1.00 -5.86 -12.38
CA ILE A 34 0.37 -5.21 -13.53
C ILE A 34 1.35 -5.24 -14.71
N GLU A 35 0.83 -5.39 -15.92
CA GLU A 35 1.64 -5.28 -17.15
C GLU A 35 2.30 -3.90 -17.23
N GLN A 36 3.59 -3.87 -17.58
CA GLN A 36 4.40 -2.66 -17.51
C GLN A 36 3.79 -1.45 -18.25
N TYR A 37 3.25 -1.65 -19.46
CA TYR A 37 2.63 -0.55 -20.21
C TYR A 37 1.39 0.04 -19.52
N LYS A 38 0.63 -0.77 -18.76
CA LYS A 38 -0.50 -0.29 -17.93
C LYS A 38 0.01 0.41 -16.69
N ALA A 39 1.05 -0.14 -16.07
CA ALA A 39 1.70 0.48 -14.92
C ALA A 39 2.21 1.90 -15.24
N GLU A 40 2.80 2.09 -16.43
CA GLU A 40 3.20 3.41 -16.93
C GLU A 40 2.01 4.36 -17.14
N SER A 41 0.84 3.86 -17.55
CA SER A 41 -0.38 4.69 -17.64
C SER A 41 -0.84 5.14 -16.26
N LEU A 42 -0.92 4.20 -15.31
CA LEU A 42 -1.31 4.47 -13.92
C LEU A 42 -0.37 5.48 -13.24
N GLU A 43 0.93 5.38 -13.51
CA GLU A 43 1.92 6.32 -12.98
C GLU A 43 1.78 7.73 -13.60
N LYS A 44 1.49 7.82 -14.90
CA LYS A 44 1.21 9.11 -15.59
C LYS A 44 -0.07 9.75 -15.08
N GLU A 45 -1.09 8.96 -14.77
CA GLU A 45 -2.37 9.40 -14.22
C GLU A 45 -2.26 9.72 -12.72
N GLY A 46 -1.18 9.32 -12.05
CA GLY A 46 -0.97 9.48 -10.61
C GLY A 46 -1.79 8.49 -9.75
N SER A 47 -2.52 7.57 -10.37
CA SER A 47 -3.37 6.57 -9.71
C SER A 47 -2.59 5.34 -9.22
N GLY A 48 -1.35 5.16 -9.68
CA GLY A 48 -0.44 4.11 -9.23
C GLY A 48 1.01 4.55 -9.13
N ILE A 49 1.80 3.83 -8.34
CA ILE A 49 3.25 4.01 -8.21
C ILE A 49 3.92 2.67 -8.51
N VAL A 50 4.78 2.64 -9.53
CA VAL A 50 5.63 1.48 -9.80
C VAL A 50 6.60 1.33 -8.63
N ILE A 51 6.60 0.15 -8.00
CA ILE A 51 7.42 -0.08 -6.83
C ILE A 51 8.88 -0.21 -7.24
N SER A 52 9.65 0.82 -6.91
CA SER A 52 11.10 0.83 -7.04
C SER A 52 11.68 1.48 -5.79
N VAL A 53 12.23 0.66 -4.90
CA VAL A 53 12.87 1.12 -3.66
C VAL A 53 14.27 0.52 -3.64
N PRO A 54 15.29 1.24 -4.17
CA PRO A 54 16.60 0.65 -4.48
C PRO A 54 17.25 -0.10 -3.33
N GLU A 55 17.09 0.42 -2.11
CA GLU A 55 17.67 -0.18 -0.91
C GLU A 55 17.01 -1.52 -0.55
N ILE A 56 15.72 -1.66 -0.84
CA ILE A 56 14.94 -2.88 -0.64
C ILE A 56 15.18 -3.85 -1.80
N ASP A 57 15.24 -3.35 -3.03
CA ASP A 57 15.48 -4.16 -4.23
C ASP A 57 16.85 -4.83 -4.19
N THR A 58 17.86 -4.17 -3.60
CA THR A 58 19.17 -4.77 -3.36
C THR A 58 19.08 -6.01 -2.44
N LEU A 59 18.20 -5.99 -1.43
CA LEU A 59 18.01 -7.14 -0.53
C LEU A 59 17.24 -8.27 -1.23
N LYS A 60 16.23 -7.94 -2.05
CA LYS A 60 15.56 -8.90 -2.94
C LYS A 60 16.54 -9.57 -3.92
N GLN A 61 17.49 -8.82 -4.47
CA GLN A 61 18.53 -9.39 -5.34
C GLN A 61 19.53 -10.28 -4.58
N LYS A 62 19.90 -9.91 -3.35
CA LYS A 62 20.76 -10.75 -2.49
C LYS A 62 20.13 -12.10 -2.20
N ILE A 63 18.83 -12.14 -1.85
CA ILE A 63 18.15 -13.42 -1.59
C ILE A 63 18.03 -14.27 -2.86
N ASN A 64 17.77 -13.66 -4.02
CA ASN A 64 17.77 -14.36 -5.31
C ASN A 64 19.14 -14.95 -5.66
N THR A 65 20.21 -14.18 -5.39
CA THR A 65 21.59 -14.63 -5.58
C THR A 65 21.93 -15.78 -4.63
N LEU A 66 21.51 -15.70 -3.36
CA LEU A 66 21.66 -16.78 -2.38
C LEU A 66 20.95 -18.05 -2.84
N ALA A 67 19.73 -17.94 -3.36
CA ALA A 67 18.98 -19.06 -3.93
C ALA A 67 19.65 -19.68 -5.17
N GLY A 68 20.46 -18.92 -5.91
CA GLY A 68 21.32 -19.44 -6.98
C GLY A 68 22.51 -20.22 -6.42
N LYS A 69 23.25 -19.61 -5.48
CA LYS A 69 24.39 -20.26 -4.81
C LYS A 69 24.01 -21.55 -4.10
N LEU A 70 22.85 -21.60 -3.44
CA LEU A 70 22.33 -22.80 -2.81
C LEU A 70 22.18 -23.94 -3.83
N GLN A 71 21.61 -23.65 -4.99
CA GLN A 71 21.45 -24.65 -6.04
C GLN A 71 22.81 -25.17 -6.53
N ASP A 72 23.76 -24.27 -6.78
CA ASP A 72 25.11 -24.64 -7.23
C ASP A 72 25.85 -25.50 -6.21
N ASP A 73 25.71 -25.20 -4.92
CA ASP A 73 26.35 -25.97 -3.84
C ASP A 73 25.71 -27.36 -3.68
N ILE A 74 24.39 -27.46 -3.80
CA ILE A 74 23.68 -28.75 -3.78
C ILE A 74 24.01 -29.60 -5.01
N ASP A 75 24.13 -28.99 -6.19
CA ASP A 75 24.51 -29.70 -7.41
C ASP A 75 25.93 -30.29 -7.27
N LYS A 76 26.87 -29.59 -6.63
CA LYS A 76 28.21 -30.14 -6.32
C LYS A 76 28.14 -31.37 -5.41
N VAL A 77 27.27 -31.37 -4.39
CA VAL A 77 27.08 -32.54 -3.50
C VAL A 77 26.45 -33.70 -4.27
N ARG A 78 25.42 -33.41 -5.08
CA ARG A 78 24.75 -34.43 -5.91
C ARG A 78 25.73 -35.11 -6.86
N ASP A 79 26.56 -34.32 -7.53
CA ASP A 79 27.45 -34.79 -8.59
C ASP A 79 28.79 -35.34 -8.04
N ASN A 80 29.02 -35.23 -6.72
CA ASN A 80 30.19 -35.82 -6.08
C ASN A 80 30.04 -37.35 -5.95
N HIS A 81 30.75 -38.09 -6.81
CA HIS A 81 30.75 -39.56 -6.82
C HIS A 81 31.47 -40.22 -5.64
N ARG A 82 32.23 -39.47 -4.83
CA ARG A 82 32.94 -40.01 -3.66
C ARG A 82 32.08 -40.11 -2.41
N LEU A 83 30.95 -39.41 -2.37
CA LEU A 83 30.04 -39.40 -1.23
C LEU A 83 29.02 -40.55 -1.34
N SER A 84 28.79 -41.24 -0.22
CA SER A 84 27.67 -42.17 -0.08
C SER A 84 26.34 -41.41 -0.06
N PRO A 85 25.19 -42.09 -0.24
CA PRO A 85 23.88 -41.46 -0.09
C PRO A 85 23.70 -40.72 1.25
N GLU A 86 24.20 -41.30 2.34
CA GLU A 86 24.17 -40.72 3.69
C GLU A 86 25.08 -39.49 3.78
N GLY A 87 26.32 -39.58 3.28
CA GLY A 87 27.23 -38.42 3.27
C GLY A 87 26.72 -37.26 2.42
N LYS A 88 26.04 -37.56 1.31
CA LYS A 88 25.37 -36.52 0.50
C LYS A 88 24.21 -35.85 1.26
N LYS A 89 23.48 -36.59 2.08
CA LYS A 89 22.42 -36.04 2.92
C LYS A 89 23.00 -35.14 4.01
N GLU A 90 24.03 -35.58 4.72
CA GLU A 90 24.69 -34.78 5.77
C GLU A 90 25.27 -33.47 5.23
N ASP A 91 26.00 -33.52 4.11
CA ASP A 91 26.55 -32.33 3.45
C ASP A 91 25.43 -31.37 2.99
N ALA A 92 24.34 -31.92 2.42
CA ALA A 92 23.19 -31.12 2.01
C ALA A 92 22.50 -30.45 3.22
N GLU A 93 22.36 -31.14 4.35
CA GLU A 93 21.83 -30.56 5.59
C GLU A 93 22.69 -29.40 6.12
N GLU A 94 24.02 -29.54 6.10
CA GLU A 94 24.93 -28.50 6.55
C GLU A 94 24.85 -27.26 5.63
N ILE A 95 24.84 -27.47 4.32
CA ILE A 95 24.65 -26.41 3.31
C ILE A 95 23.32 -25.68 3.55
N LEU A 96 22.22 -26.43 3.73
CA LEU A 96 20.91 -25.84 3.99
C LEU A 96 20.92 -24.99 5.27
N LYS A 97 21.51 -25.48 6.37
CA LYS A 97 21.62 -24.72 7.63
C LYS A 97 22.41 -23.42 7.46
N LYS A 98 23.54 -23.47 6.76
CA LYS A 98 24.38 -22.29 6.50
C LYS A 98 23.64 -21.25 5.67
N HIS A 99 23.03 -21.67 4.56
CA HIS A 99 22.29 -20.76 3.68
C HIS A 99 21.03 -20.22 4.36
N GLN A 100 20.37 -21.00 5.22
CA GLN A 100 19.19 -20.55 5.98
C GLN A 100 19.54 -19.39 6.91
N LEU A 101 20.67 -19.49 7.64
CA LEU A 101 21.14 -18.40 8.51
C LEU A 101 21.37 -17.10 7.72
N GLU A 102 21.99 -17.20 6.55
CA GLU A 102 22.22 -16.03 5.67
C GLU A 102 20.90 -15.46 5.14
N ALA A 103 19.95 -16.31 4.76
CA ALA A 103 18.61 -15.91 4.33
C ALA A 103 17.85 -15.16 5.43
N ASP A 104 17.93 -15.64 6.67
CA ASP A 104 17.28 -15.03 7.83
C ASP A 104 17.89 -13.66 8.16
N GLN A 105 19.21 -13.51 8.07
CA GLN A 105 19.89 -12.21 8.23
C GLN A 105 19.48 -11.19 7.16
N ILE A 106 19.35 -11.64 5.90
CA ILE A 106 18.88 -10.77 4.80
C ILE A 106 17.43 -10.34 5.07
N GLN A 107 16.56 -11.26 5.51
CA GLN A 107 15.17 -10.98 5.83
C GLN A 107 15.03 -10.02 7.03
N GLU A 108 15.80 -10.22 8.09
CA GLU A 108 15.82 -9.30 9.24
C GLU A 108 16.24 -7.90 8.81
N THR A 109 17.30 -7.80 8.00
CA THR A 109 17.76 -6.53 7.43
C THR A 109 16.68 -5.87 6.58
N TYR A 110 15.92 -6.66 5.79
CA TYR A 110 14.80 -6.17 4.99
C TYR A 110 13.70 -5.57 5.86
N THR A 111 13.25 -6.29 6.88
CA THR A 111 12.20 -5.82 7.80
C THR A 111 12.64 -4.55 8.53
N GLN A 112 13.87 -4.53 9.04
CA GLN A 112 14.42 -3.35 9.72
C GLN A 112 14.51 -2.15 8.78
N LYS A 113 14.95 -2.36 7.53
CA LYS A 113 15.08 -1.29 6.55
C LYS A 113 13.73 -0.70 6.18
N ILE A 114 12.69 -1.51 6.04
CA ILE A 114 11.31 -1.01 5.85
C ILE A 114 10.89 -0.16 7.04
N ALA A 115 11.10 -0.63 8.27
CA ALA A 115 10.74 0.12 9.47
C ALA A 115 11.47 1.48 9.55
N ASP A 116 12.77 1.50 9.27
CA ASP A 116 13.59 2.72 9.24
C ASP A 116 13.09 3.70 8.17
N LEU A 117 12.75 3.20 6.98
CA LEU A 117 12.21 4.04 5.91
C LEU A 117 10.83 4.60 6.27
N LYS A 118 9.95 3.79 6.85
CA LYS A 118 8.64 4.26 7.33
C LYS A 118 8.81 5.38 8.36
N LYS A 119 9.72 5.20 9.32
CA LYS A 119 10.01 6.21 10.34
C LYS A 119 10.50 7.52 9.70
N LYS A 120 11.43 7.45 8.74
CA LYS A 120 11.94 8.63 8.01
C LYS A 120 10.83 9.37 7.25
N GLU A 121 9.94 8.64 6.58
CA GLU A 121 8.82 9.29 5.86
C GLU A 121 7.80 9.90 6.84
N LEU A 122 7.59 9.30 8.02
CA LEU A 122 6.77 9.88 9.09
C LEU A 122 7.38 11.17 9.67
N GLU A 123 8.70 11.18 9.89
CA GLU A 123 9.42 12.40 10.32
C GLU A 123 9.31 13.51 9.28
N LYS A 124 9.43 13.19 7.98
CA LYS A 124 9.22 14.16 6.90
C LYS A 124 7.79 14.71 6.86
N LEU A 125 6.78 13.87 7.09
CA LEU A 125 5.38 14.33 7.17
C LEU A 125 5.19 15.43 8.22
N GLN A 126 5.91 15.34 9.34
CA GLN A 126 5.86 16.32 10.42
C GLN A 126 6.69 17.58 10.13
N GLN A 127 7.78 17.45 9.37
CA GLN A 127 8.75 18.53 9.15
C GLN A 127 8.48 19.37 7.89
N VAL A 128 7.86 18.79 6.86
CA VAL A 128 7.60 19.52 5.61
C VAL A 128 6.59 20.65 5.88
N PRO A 129 6.94 21.91 5.61
CA PRO A 129 6.05 23.03 5.82
C PRO A 129 4.80 22.87 4.96
N THR A 130 3.68 23.31 5.51
CA THR A 130 2.43 23.37 4.76
C THR A 130 2.43 24.62 3.89
N ASP A 131 2.01 24.52 2.64
CA ASP A 131 1.75 25.68 1.76
C ASP A 131 0.44 26.42 2.15
N ALA A 132 0.08 26.38 3.43
CA ALA A 132 -1.11 27.05 3.95
C ALA A 132 -0.88 28.56 3.93
N LYS A 133 -1.83 29.29 3.35
CA LYS A 133 -1.81 30.75 3.20
C LYS A 133 -2.52 31.45 4.35
N LEU A 134 -3.51 30.79 4.94
CA LEU A 134 -4.30 31.36 6.03
C LEU A 134 -3.67 31.07 7.39
N SER A 135 -3.78 32.04 8.30
CA SER A 135 -3.51 31.83 9.71
C SER A 135 -4.51 30.85 10.34
N VAL A 136 -4.18 30.32 11.52
CA VAL A 136 -5.05 29.36 12.23
C VAL A 136 -6.43 29.95 12.54
N ASP A 137 -6.50 31.23 12.91
CA ASP A 137 -7.78 31.89 13.25
C ASP A 137 -8.64 32.19 12.02
N GLU A 138 -8.03 32.61 10.91
CA GLU A 138 -8.71 32.77 9.62
C GLU A 138 -9.23 31.42 9.10
N ALA A 139 -8.41 30.37 9.23
CA ALA A 139 -8.80 29.02 8.85
C ALA A 139 -9.98 28.50 9.68
N ARG A 140 -9.97 28.74 11.00
CA ARG A 140 -11.09 28.39 11.89
C ARG A 140 -12.37 29.13 11.51
N THR A 141 -12.25 30.41 11.16
CA THR A 141 -13.39 31.23 10.72
C THR A 141 -14.00 30.68 9.42
N GLN A 142 -13.16 30.41 8.42
CA GLN A 142 -13.64 29.82 7.16
C GLN A 142 -14.21 28.41 7.33
N ALA A 143 -13.61 27.57 8.17
CA ALA A 143 -14.16 26.25 8.48
C ALA A 143 -15.54 26.36 9.15
N GLY A 144 -15.73 27.33 10.05
CA GLY A 144 -17.01 27.65 10.65
C GLY A 144 -18.07 28.10 9.64
N MET A 145 -17.69 28.96 8.68
CA MET A 145 -18.57 29.37 7.57
C MET A 145 -18.96 28.17 6.71
N PHE A 146 -17.98 27.34 6.33
CA PHE A 146 -18.20 26.12 5.55
C PHE A 146 -19.19 25.18 6.23
N ARG A 147 -19.04 24.96 7.54
CA ARG A 147 -19.97 24.13 8.31
C ARG A 147 -21.35 24.75 8.46
N SER A 148 -21.43 26.07 8.61
CA SER A 148 -22.71 26.77 8.67
C SER A 148 -23.46 26.58 7.35
N GLU A 149 -22.79 26.73 6.21
CA GLU A 149 -23.36 26.45 4.89
C GLU A 149 -23.76 24.99 4.75
N LEU A 150 -22.91 24.05 5.18
CA LEU A 150 -23.25 22.62 5.19
C LEU A 150 -24.54 22.37 5.97
N SER A 151 -24.68 22.93 7.17
CA SER A 151 -25.85 22.76 8.04
C SER A 151 -27.16 23.29 7.48
N MET A 152 -27.09 24.25 6.54
CA MET A 152 -28.26 24.78 5.84
C MET A 152 -28.72 23.88 4.69
N ILE A 153 -27.88 22.95 4.22
CA ILE A 153 -28.25 22.00 3.18
C ILE A 153 -29.01 20.84 3.83
N ASP A 154 -30.30 20.70 3.51
CA ASP A 154 -31.17 19.69 4.11
C ASP A 154 -30.95 18.27 3.55
N ASN A 155 -30.41 18.17 2.33
CA ASN A 155 -30.25 16.91 1.61
C ASN A 155 -28.83 16.32 1.79
N PHE A 156 -28.76 15.00 2.01
CA PHE A 156 -27.50 14.26 2.10
C PHE A 156 -26.67 14.37 0.81
N ASP A 157 -27.27 14.09 -0.35
CA ASP A 157 -26.52 14.04 -1.62
C ASP A 157 -25.94 15.42 -1.98
N GLU A 158 -26.72 16.47 -1.76
CA GLU A 158 -26.29 17.86 -1.96
C GLU A 158 -25.20 18.26 -0.96
N SER A 159 -25.28 17.79 0.29
CA SER A 159 -24.23 18.01 1.30
C SER A 159 -22.92 17.32 0.90
N VAL A 160 -22.99 16.09 0.39
CA VAL A 160 -21.83 15.34 -0.10
C VAL A 160 -21.18 16.07 -1.28
N GLU A 161 -21.99 16.51 -2.25
CA GLU A 161 -21.50 17.23 -3.42
C GLU A 161 -20.91 18.60 -3.08
N PHE A 162 -21.54 19.34 -2.16
CA PHE A 162 -21.01 20.60 -1.62
C PHE A 162 -19.60 20.40 -1.04
N ILE A 163 -19.39 19.33 -0.30
CA ILE A 163 -18.09 19.01 0.27
C ILE A 163 -17.09 18.68 -0.83
N LYS A 164 -17.41 17.74 -1.73
CA LYS A 164 -16.51 17.30 -2.80
C LYS A 164 -16.05 18.44 -3.71
N THR A 165 -16.98 19.31 -4.11
CA THR A 165 -16.70 20.41 -5.04
C THR A 165 -15.83 21.52 -4.43
N ARG A 166 -15.80 21.64 -3.11
CA ARG A 166 -15.11 22.75 -2.43
C ARG A 166 -13.80 22.36 -1.75
N ILE A 167 -13.59 21.09 -1.37
CA ILE A 167 -12.36 20.66 -0.68
C ILE A 167 -11.10 21.11 -1.42
N ASP A 168 -11.06 20.99 -2.75
CA ASP A 168 -9.84 21.24 -3.53
C ASP A 168 -9.44 22.72 -3.60
N VAL A 169 -10.38 23.63 -3.36
CA VAL A 169 -10.14 25.08 -3.40
C VAL A 169 -9.88 25.69 -2.02
N LEU A 170 -10.11 24.93 -0.94
CA LEU A 170 -9.90 25.40 0.41
C LEU A 170 -8.42 25.46 0.77
N ASP A 171 -8.07 26.39 1.66
CA ASP A 171 -6.74 26.44 2.24
C ASP A 171 -6.47 25.20 3.11
N LYS A 172 -5.23 24.72 3.13
CA LYS A 172 -4.83 23.51 3.86
C LYS A 172 -5.13 23.61 5.36
N ASN A 173 -5.02 24.79 5.97
CA ASN A 173 -5.38 24.96 7.39
C ASN A 173 -6.89 24.87 7.61
N VAL A 174 -7.72 25.31 6.64
CA VAL A 174 -9.18 25.14 6.70
C VAL A 174 -9.54 23.67 6.62
N ILE A 175 -8.93 22.94 5.68
CA ILE A 175 -9.14 21.49 5.52
C ILE A 175 -8.75 20.73 6.79
N ARG A 176 -7.64 21.11 7.44
CA ARG A 176 -7.22 20.53 8.73
C ARG A 176 -8.23 20.79 9.84
N GLU A 177 -8.78 21.99 9.92
CA GLU A 177 -9.83 22.30 10.90
C GLU A 177 -11.11 21.49 10.61
N LEU A 178 -11.54 21.41 9.35
CA LEU A 178 -12.67 20.56 8.95
C LEU A 178 -12.42 19.08 9.27
N PHE A 179 -11.20 18.59 9.05
CA PHE A 179 -10.82 17.22 9.38
C PHE A 179 -10.82 16.98 10.91
N ALA A 180 -10.33 17.93 11.70
CA ALA A 180 -10.40 17.86 13.16
C ALA A 180 -11.84 17.79 13.68
N GLN A 181 -12.76 18.45 12.96
CA GLN A 181 -14.20 18.46 13.24
C GLN A 181 -14.97 17.37 12.48
N PHE A 182 -14.30 16.40 11.84
CA PHE A 182 -14.95 15.43 10.97
C PHE A 182 -16.01 14.59 11.68
N ILE A 183 -15.85 14.30 12.98
CA ILE A 183 -16.87 13.59 13.75
C ILE A 183 -18.20 14.35 13.79
N GLU A 184 -18.16 15.67 13.83
CA GLU A 184 -19.37 16.50 13.82
C GLU A 184 -19.97 16.56 12.41
N ILE A 185 -19.14 16.74 11.37
CA ILE A 185 -19.56 16.68 9.96
C ILE A 185 -20.22 15.32 9.66
N LYS A 186 -19.62 14.22 10.13
CA LYS A 186 -20.15 12.88 9.99
C LYS A 186 -21.54 12.76 10.61
N LYS A 187 -21.71 13.21 11.86
CA LYS A 187 -23.01 13.17 12.54
C LYS A 187 -24.07 13.95 11.78
N GLU A 188 -23.72 15.14 11.30
CA GLU A 188 -24.62 15.99 10.52
C GLU A 188 -25.06 15.32 9.22
N LEU A 189 -24.15 14.65 8.52
CA LEU A 189 -24.46 13.85 7.34
C LEU A 189 -25.34 12.64 7.66
N GLU A 190 -25.05 11.92 8.76
CA GLU A 190 -25.86 10.79 9.24
C GLU A 190 -27.29 11.25 9.61
N GLU A 191 -27.46 12.39 10.26
CA GLU A 191 -28.77 12.96 10.59
C GLU A 191 -29.60 13.33 9.35
N LYS A 192 -28.96 13.92 8.33
CA LYS A 192 -29.64 14.26 7.05
C LYS A 192 -30.07 13.01 6.30
N GLN A 193 -29.27 11.95 6.38
CA GLN A 193 -29.66 10.65 5.85
C GLN A 193 -30.89 10.09 6.57
N GLU A 194 -30.94 10.12 7.90
CA GLU A 194 -32.07 9.60 8.69
C GLU A 194 -33.37 10.36 8.41
N ARG A 195 -33.30 11.68 8.16
CA ARG A 195 -34.46 12.48 7.76
C ARG A 195 -35.00 12.11 6.37
N SER A 196 -34.15 11.57 5.49
CA SER A 196 -34.50 11.21 4.12
C SER A 196 -34.99 9.75 3.96
N SER A 197 -34.92 8.90 5.00
CA SER A 197 -35.34 7.49 4.91
C SER A 197 -36.86 7.33 5.00
N VAL A 198 -37.55 7.47 3.87
CA VAL A 198 -39.02 7.29 3.73
C VAL A 198 -39.40 5.88 3.23
N TYR A 199 -38.43 5.03 2.89
CA TYR A 199 -38.69 3.75 2.19
C TYR A 199 -38.66 2.51 3.11
N SER A 200 -38.98 1.33 2.57
CA SER A 200 -39.08 0.06 3.31
C SER A 200 -37.74 -0.42 3.90
N ASP A 201 -37.81 -1.28 4.93
CA ASP A 201 -36.66 -1.75 5.73
C ASP A 201 -35.48 -2.29 4.90
N THR A 202 -35.73 -2.95 3.77
CA THR A 202 -34.70 -3.50 2.87
C THR A 202 -34.05 -2.45 1.96
N ALA A 203 -34.82 -1.51 1.41
CA ALA A 203 -34.27 -0.39 0.62
C ALA A 203 -33.41 0.54 1.51
N ASN A 204 -33.84 0.71 2.76
CA ASN A 204 -33.09 1.47 3.77
C ASN A 204 -31.75 0.83 4.13
N ALA A 205 -31.61 -0.50 4.05
CA ALA A 205 -30.33 -1.17 4.34
C ALA A 205 -29.29 -0.89 3.25
N TYR A 206 -29.67 -0.95 1.97
CA TYR A 206 -28.77 -0.66 0.85
C TYR A 206 -28.36 0.81 0.81
N SER A 207 -29.31 1.74 0.93
CA SER A 207 -29.01 3.18 1.02
C SER A 207 -28.08 3.50 2.19
N ARG A 208 -28.27 2.85 3.36
CA ARG A 208 -27.36 2.98 4.51
C ARG A 208 -25.93 2.54 4.20
N MET A 209 -25.74 1.45 3.47
CA MET A 209 -24.40 1.01 3.06
C MET A 209 -23.76 2.00 2.08
N VAL A 210 -24.50 2.48 1.07
CA VAL A 210 -24.00 3.45 0.08
C VAL A 210 -23.57 4.76 0.76
N HIS A 211 -24.42 5.33 1.61
CA HIS A 211 -24.15 6.61 2.26
C HIS A 211 -22.99 6.53 3.26
N LYS A 212 -22.87 5.41 3.99
CA LYS A 212 -21.69 5.14 4.83
C LYS A 212 -20.41 5.09 3.99
N GLY A 213 -20.49 4.52 2.79
CA GLY A 213 -19.41 4.56 1.81
C GLY A 213 -19.02 5.99 1.42
N GLU A 214 -20.00 6.86 1.13
CA GLU A 214 -19.76 8.26 0.79
C GLU A 214 -19.16 9.08 1.93
N ILE A 215 -19.61 8.86 3.17
CA ILE A 215 -19.00 9.49 4.35
C ILE A 215 -17.53 9.08 4.50
N ASN A 216 -17.21 7.80 4.29
CA ASN A 216 -15.84 7.32 4.32
C ASN A 216 -15.00 7.92 3.19
N LYS A 217 -15.57 8.14 2.01
CA LYS A 217 -14.89 8.85 0.92
C LYS A 217 -14.58 10.30 1.29
N ILE A 218 -15.52 11.01 1.92
CA ILE A 218 -15.28 12.38 2.42
C ILE A 218 -14.16 12.40 3.45
N TYR A 219 -14.12 11.43 4.37
CA TYR A 219 -13.03 11.30 5.33
C TYR A 219 -11.67 11.20 4.64
N GLU A 220 -11.54 10.29 3.67
CA GLU A 220 -10.28 10.12 2.94
C GLU A 220 -9.95 11.33 2.05
N LEU A 221 -10.94 12.00 1.46
CA LEU A 221 -10.74 13.25 0.70
C LEU A 221 -10.18 14.36 1.59
N LEU A 222 -10.78 14.62 2.76
CA LEU A 222 -10.27 15.62 3.69
C LEU A 222 -8.87 15.26 4.19
N LYS A 223 -8.65 13.98 4.49
CA LYS A 223 -7.36 13.45 4.95
C LYS A 223 -6.27 13.58 3.90
N ASP A 224 -6.54 13.30 2.64
CA ASP A 224 -5.55 13.45 1.58
C ASP A 224 -5.34 14.94 1.23
N ALA A 225 -6.41 15.75 1.26
CA ALA A 225 -6.36 17.17 0.97
C ALA A 225 -5.68 18.01 2.08
N MET A 226 -5.54 17.51 3.31
CA MET A 226 -4.83 18.22 4.39
C MET A 226 -3.31 18.32 4.16
N TYR A 227 -2.76 17.47 3.28
CA TYR A 227 -1.33 17.42 3.01
C TYR A 227 -0.92 18.49 1.99
N GLY A 228 0.20 19.17 2.24
CA GLY A 228 0.92 19.93 1.21
C GLY A 228 1.59 19.00 0.18
N PRO A 229 2.06 19.49 -0.98
CA PRO A 229 2.66 18.66 -2.03
C PRO A 229 3.80 17.76 -1.55
N GLY A 230 4.73 18.28 -0.75
CA GLY A 230 5.82 17.47 -0.17
C GLY A 230 5.36 16.49 0.92
N GLN A 231 4.28 16.82 1.64
CA GLN A 231 3.66 15.91 2.61
C GLN A 231 2.89 14.80 1.89
N ALA A 232 2.18 15.08 0.80
CA ALA A 232 1.44 14.09 0.02
C ALA A 232 2.39 13.02 -0.56
N GLN A 233 3.53 13.44 -1.09
CA GLN A 233 4.57 12.50 -1.56
C GLN A 233 5.07 11.59 -0.42
N SER A 234 5.39 12.18 0.74
CA SER A 234 5.86 11.43 1.91
C SER A 234 4.77 10.49 2.46
N ALA A 235 3.50 10.91 2.41
CA ALA A 235 2.34 10.11 2.82
C ALA A 235 2.16 8.89 1.90
N ASN A 236 2.21 9.10 0.58
CA ASN A 236 2.11 8.02 -0.39
C ASN A 236 3.26 7.03 -0.24
N LYS A 237 4.49 7.52 -0.02
CA LYS A 237 5.63 6.65 0.23
C LYS A 237 5.52 5.88 1.55
N TYR A 238 5.02 6.50 2.61
CA TYR A 238 4.70 5.81 3.87
C TYR A 238 3.64 4.72 3.67
N LYS A 239 2.56 5.01 2.93
CA LYS A 239 1.50 4.04 2.61
C LYS A 239 2.06 2.88 1.78
N LEU A 240 2.90 3.14 0.77
CA LEU A 240 3.59 2.13 -0.03
C LEU A 240 4.46 1.22 0.86
N LEU A 241 5.31 1.80 1.72
CA LEU A 241 6.17 1.02 2.61
C LEU A 241 5.36 0.18 3.61
N SER A 242 4.21 0.70 4.06
CA SER A 242 3.27 -0.06 4.91
C SER A 242 2.63 -1.21 4.14
N ALA A 243 2.28 -1.02 2.88
CA ALA A 243 1.75 -2.08 2.02
C ALA A 243 2.81 -3.15 1.72
N LEU A 244 4.08 -2.77 1.54
CA LEU A 244 5.19 -3.72 1.41
C LEU A 244 5.35 -4.57 2.68
N GLU A 245 5.32 -3.96 3.85
CA GLU A 245 5.37 -4.67 5.13
C GLU A 245 4.18 -5.63 5.31
N GLN A 246 2.97 -5.25 4.89
CA GLN A 246 1.77 -6.06 5.09
C GLN A 246 1.62 -7.19 4.05
N GLN A 247 1.98 -6.93 2.79
CA GLN A 247 1.64 -7.79 1.65
C GLN A 247 2.86 -8.50 1.06
N ARG A 248 4.07 -8.01 1.35
CA ARG A 248 5.35 -8.51 0.82
C ARG A 248 6.41 -8.58 1.93
N ASN A 249 6.00 -8.94 3.14
CA ASN A 249 6.92 -8.95 4.28
C ASN A 249 8.04 -9.97 4.14
N ASP A 250 7.81 -11.07 3.41
CA ASP A 250 8.78 -12.15 3.24
C ASP A 250 9.32 -12.17 1.82
N ILE A 251 10.60 -11.85 1.67
CA ILE A 251 11.30 -11.88 0.38
C ILE A 251 11.95 -13.24 0.10
N ARG A 252 11.85 -14.20 1.03
CA ARG A 252 12.47 -15.52 0.91
C ARG A 252 11.58 -16.52 0.18
N PHE A 253 10.42 -16.15 -0.33
CA PHE A 253 9.45 -17.11 -0.89
C PHE A 253 10.07 -18.09 -1.91
N ASP A 254 10.74 -17.58 -2.94
CA ASP A 254 11.38 -18.43 -3.97
C ASP A 254 12.54 -19.26 -3.39
N TYR A 255 13.30 -18.69 -2.45
CA TYR A 255 14.35 -19.40 -1.72
C TYR A 255 13.77 -20.58 -0.92
N SER A 256 12.71 -20.35 -0.16
CA SER A 256 12.01 -21.35 0.65
C SER A 256 11.46 -22.48 -0.22
N MET A 257 10.87 -22.16 -1.38
CA MET A 257 10.41 -23.18 -2.34
C MET A 257 11.54 -24.10 -2.80
N LYS A 258 12.73 -23.55 -3.08
CA LYS A 258 13.90 -24.36 -3.43
C LYS A 258 14.38 -25.21 -2.25
N VAL A 259 14.47 -24.63 -1.05
CA VAL A 259 14.83 -25.37 0.17
C VAL A 259 13.91 -26.55 0.38
N THR A 260 12.59 -26.36 0.26
CA THR A 260 11.61 -27.45 0.38
C THR A 260 11.83 -28.54 -0.68
N ALA A 261 12.10 -28.17 -1.93
CA ALA A 261 12.39 -29.12 -2.99
C ALA A 261 13.66 -29.94 -2.71
N ILE A 262 14.72 -29.28 -2.24
CA ILE A 262 15.99 -29.94 -1.87
C ILE A 262 15.77 -30.87 -0.68
N LYS A 263 15.13 -30.41 0.39
CA LYS A 263 14.82 -31.24 1.58
C LYS A 263 14.09 -32.53 1.19
N ARG A 264 13.08 -32.41 0.32
CA ARG A 264 12.34 -33.56 -0.22
C ARG A 264 13.23 -34.53 -1.00
N ALA A 265 14.14 -34.01 -1.83
CA ALA A 265 15.04 -34.85 -2.64
C ALA A 265 16.03 -35.67 -1.78
N TYR A 266 16.43 -35.15 -0.62
CA TYR A 266 17.40 -35.78 0.28
C TYR A 266 16.76 -36.48 1.50
N GLY A 267 15.43 -36.46 1.64
CA GLY A 267 14.74 -37.02 2.80
C GLY A 267 15.14 -36.33 4.11
N ILE A 268 15.31 -35.01 4.06
CA ILE A 268 15.63 -34.13 5.19
C ILE A 268 14.32 -33.52 5.68
N GLU A 269 14.07 -33.56 6.99
CA GLU A 269 12.89 -32.94 7.63
C GLU A 269 13.08 -31.42 7.82
#